data_AF-A0AAV8Y142-F1
#
_entry.id   AF-A0AAV8Y142-F1
#
_cell.length_a   1.000
_cell.length_b   1.000
_cell.length_c   1.000
_cell.angle_alpha   90.00
_cell.angle_beta   90.00
_cell.angle_gamma   90.00
#
_symmetry.space_group_name_H-M   'P 1'
#
loop_
_entity.id
_entity.type
_entity.pdbx_description
1 polymer ?
#
loop_
_entity_poly.entity_id
_entity_poly.type
_entity_poly.pdbx_seq_one_letter_code
_entity_poly.pdbx_strand_id
1 'polypeptide(L)'
;MDILDERTETEVVSKTLDCLTLLTFTRAGEQMAQDINLLEILNRYLHDERPEVHTSAASTIMYCTVKTKAKITASKIDGLAKRLLDLCQNSLNSSTQIYAIKLKPYLV
;
A
#
# COMPACT_ATOMS: atom_id res chain seq x y z
N MET A 1 14.43 17.94 17.24
CA MET A 1 13.26 17.23 16.68
C MET A 1 13.32 15.85 17.30
N ASP A 2 12.38 15.54 18.19
CA ASP A 2 12.47 14.40 19.10
C ASP A 2 12.25 13.09 18.36
N ILE A 3 13.17 12.13 18.53
CA ILE A 3 13.09 10.76 17.99
C ILE A 3 11.79 10.05 18.41
N LEU A 4 11.17 10.50 19.51
CA LEU A 4 9.89 10.01 19.99
C LEU A 4 8.72 10.44 19.09
N ASP A 5 8.77 11.63 18.51
CA ASP A 5 7.70 12.18 17.65
C ASP A 5 7.66 11.44 16.30
N GLU A 6 8.81 11.17 15.69
CA GLU A 6 8.92 10.41 14.44
C GLU A 6 8.46 8.95 14.60
N ARG A 7 8.76 8.32 15.75
CA ARG A 7 8.28 6.96 16.05
C ARG A 7 6.77 6.92 16.20
N THR A 8 6.21 7.87 16.93
CA THR A 8 4.75 7.97 17.10
C THR A 8 4.06 8.23 15.76
N GLU A 9 4.59 9.12 14.93
CA GLU A 9 4.03 9.36 13.59
C GLU A 9 4.06 8.10 12.72
N THR A 10 5.19 7.37 12.72
CA THR A 10 5.34 6.11 11.97
C THR A 10 4.30 5.08 12.38
N GLU A 11 4.07 4.92 13.69
CA GLU A 11 3.09 3.99 14.23
C GLU A 11 1.66 4.42 13.88
N VAL A 12 1.33 5.70 14.04
CA VAL A 12 0.01 6.23 13.70
C VAL A 12 -0.31 6.03 12.22
N VAL A 13 0.63 6.32 11.32
CA VAL A 13 0.44 6.16 9.88
C VAL A 13 0.30 4.68 9.51
N SER A 14 1.20 3.81 9.96
CA SER A 14 1.15 2.37 9.64
C SER A 14 -0.13 1.72 10.16
N LYS A 15 -0.55 2.02 11.40
CA LYS A 15 -1.82 1.53 11.96
C LYS A 15 -3.04 2.07 11.25
N THR A 16 -3.00 3.32 10.78
CA THR A 16 -4.09 3.88 9.97
C THR A 16 -4.23 3.12 8.65
N LEU A 17 -3.13 2.79 7.99
CA LEU A 17 -3.12 1.98 6.75
C LEU A 17 -3.65 0.56 7.01
N ASP A 18 -3.27 -0.06 8.13
CA ASP A 18 -3.83 -1.35 8.55
C ASP A 18 -5.36 -1.26 8.76
N CYS A 19 -5.85 -0.20 9.40
CA CYS A 19 -7.28 0.04 9.56
C CYS A 19 -8.00 0.25 8.22
N LEU A 20 -7.40 1.01 7.29
CA LEU A 20 -7.95 1.22 5.95
C LEU A 20 -8.12 -0.11 5.21
N THR A 21 -7.16 -1.02 5.37
CA THR A 21 -7.26 -2.38 4.85
C THR A 21 -8.55 -3.06 5.32
N LEU A 22 -8.84 -3.03 6.61
CA LEU A 22 -10.06 -3.61 7.19
C LEU A 22 -11.33 -2.97 6.63
N LEU A 23 -11.35 -1.64 6.51
CA LEU A 23 -12.51 -0.89 6.01
C LEU A 23 -12.81 -1.23 4.54
N THR A 24 -11.78 -1.40 3.71
CA THR A 24 -11.93 -1.70 2.28
C THR A 24 -12.55 -3.06 1.99
N PHE A 25 -12.66 -3.96 2.98
CA PHE A 25 -13.41 -5.22 2.82
C PHE A 25 -14.93 -5.05 2.82
N THR A 26 -15.42 -3.91 3.31
CA THR A 26 -16.85 -3.61 3.28
C THR A 26 -17.21 -2.97 1.96
N ARG A 27 -18.44 -3.19 1.46
CA ARG A 27 -18.93 -2.53 0.24
C ARG A 27 -18.87 -1.00 0.34
N ALA A 28 -19.19 -0.46 1.52
CA ALA A 28 -19.15 0.98 1.75
C ALA A 28 -17.71 1.51 1.73
N GLY A 29 -16.78 0.84 2.42
CA GLY A 29 -15.38 1.22 2.44
C GLY A 29 -14.70 1.08 1.08
N GLU A 30 -15.04 0.07 0.29
CA GLU A 30 -14.59 -0.04 -1.09
C GLU A 30 -15.09 1.12 -1.96
N GLN A 31 -16.37 1.46 -1.86
CA GLN A 31 -16.92 2.59 -2.61
C GLN A 31 -16.19 3.89 -2.24
N MET A 32 -16.03 4.15 -0.94
CA MET A 32 -15.29 5.32 -0.46
C MET A 32 -13.83 5.30 -0.94
N ALA A 33 -13.17 4.14 -0.92
CA ALA A 33 -11.80 4.00 -1.41
C ALA A 33 -11.68 4.36 -2.90
N GLN A 34 -12.71 4.06 -3.71
CA GLN A 34 -12.77 4.48 -5.10
C GLN A 34 -13.02 5.99 -5.21
N ASP A 35 -13.99 6.52 -4.46
CA ASP A 35 -14.38 7.93 -4.51
C ASP A 35 -13.23 8.87 -4.13
N ILE A 36 -12.34 8.45 -3.22
CA ILE A 36 -11.17 9.24 -2.79
C ILE A 36 -9.88 8.89 -3.54
N ASN A 37 -9.92 8.03 -4.57
CA ASN A 37 -8.75 7.51 -5.26
C ASN A 37 -7.68 6.95 -4.30
N LEU A 38 -8.09 6.09 -3.36
CA LEU A 38 -7.23 5.57 -2.30
C LEU A 38 -5.93 4.94 -2.85
N LEU A 39 -5.96 4.29 -4.01
CA LEU A 39 -4.77 3.69 -4.62
C LEU A 39 -3.68 4.72 -4.95
N GLU A 40 -4.03 5.93 -5.38
CA GLU A 40 -3.06 7.01 -5.63
C GLU A 40 -2.45 7.51 -4.31
N ILE A 41 -3.29 7.59 -3.26
CA ILE A 41 -2.84 7.95 -1.92
C ILE A 41 -1.86 6.90 -1.40
N LEU A 42 -2.20 5.61 -1.52
CA LEU A 42 -1.36 4.51 -1.09
C LEU A 42 -0.05 4.43 -1.88
N ASN A 43 -0.04 4.79 -3.16
CA ASN A 43 1.19 4.86 -3.95
C ASN A 43 2.19 5.86 -3.35
N ARG A 44 1.72 6.98 -2.78
CA ARG A 44 2.60 7.94 -2.08
C ARG A 44 3.24 7.30 -0.83
N TYR A 45 2.46 6.60 -0.02
CA TYR A 45 2.96 5.89 1.16
C TYR A 45 3.88 4.70 0.82
N LEU A 46 3.71 4.10 -0.36
CA LEU A 46 4.62 3.05 -0.85
C LEU A 46 6.04 3.57 -1.12
N HIS A 47 6.18 4.88 -1.37
CA HIS A 47 7.46 5.55 -1.55
C HIS A 47 8.03 6.11 -0.23
N ASP A 48 7.35 5.91 0.89
CA ASP A 48 7.87 6.28 2.21
C ASP A 48 9.11 5.44 2.54
N GLU A 49 10.13 6.07 3.11
CA GLU A 49 11.40 5.43 3.45
C GLU A 49 11.26 4.50 4.68
N ARG A 50 10.25 4.76 5.52
CA ARG A 50 10.00 3.99 6.75
C ARG A 50 9.45 2.60 6.42
N PRO A 51 10.15 1.52 6.81
CA PRO A 51 9.75 0.14 6.54
C PRO A 51 8.31 -0.18 6.89
N GLU A 52 7.86 0.23 8.06
CA GLU A 52 6.53 -0.05 8.59
C GLU A 52 5.44 0.59 7.71
N VAL A 53 5.66 1.85 7.29
CA VAL A 53 4.69 2.60 6.48
C VAL A 53 4.54 1.98 5.09
N HIS A 54 5.65 1.75 4.38
CA HIS A 54 5.54 1.16 3.04
C HIS A 54 5.14 -0.31 3.07
N THR A 55 5.42 -1.05 4.17
CA THR A 55 4.90 -2.41 4.37
C THR A 55 3.38 -2.39 4.47
N SER A 56 2.83 -1.56 5.36
CA SER A 56 1.37 -1.42 5.52
C SER A 56 0.73 -0.91 4.23
N ALA A 57 1.34 0.05 3.53
CA ALA A 57 0.84 0.53 2.24
C ALA A 57 0.79 -0.59 1.18
N ALA A 58 1.87 -1.38 1.04
CA ALA A 58 1.91 -2.52 0.12
C ALA A 58 0.84 -3.56 0.44
N SER A 59 0.63 -3.85 1.73
CA SER A 59 -0.45 -4.71 2.21
C SER A 59 -1.83 -4.16 1.82
N THR A 60 -2.12 -2.89 2.12
CA THR A 60 -3.41 -2.26 1.77
C THR A 60 -3.65 -2.25 0.27
N ILE A 61 -2.63 -1.97 -0.56
CA ILE A 61 -2.72 -2.02 -2.02
C ILE A 61 -3.07 -3.44 -2.48
N MET A 62 -2.42 -4.47 -1.92
CA MET A 62 -2.72 -5.86 -2.21
C MET A 62 -4.21 -6.17 -2.00
N TYR A 63 -4.78 -5.71 -0.89
CA TYR A 63 -6.20 -5.93 -0.59
C TYR A 63 -7.14 -5.11 -1.48
N CYS A 64 -6.83 -3.84 -1.72
CA CYS A 64 -7.61 -2.98 -2.62
C CYS A 64 -7.65 -3.52 -4.05
N THR A 65 -6.60 -4.22 -4.49
CA THR A 65 -6.46 -4.72 -5.87
C THR A 65 -6.88 -6.17 -6.05
N VAL A 66 -7.55 -6.81 -5.09
CA VAL A 66 -8.08 -8.18 -5.26
C VAL A 66 -9.06 -8.23 -6.45
N LYS A 67 -9.85 -7.18 -6.65
CA LYS A 67 -10.90 -7.10 -7.68
C LYS A 67 -10.38 -6.53 -9.01
N THR A 68 -10.84 -7.09 -10.13
CA THR A 68 -10.37 -6.76 -11.48
C THR A 68 -10.44 -5.26 -11.83
N LYS A 69 -11.51 -4.55 -11.43
CA LYS A 69 -11.62 -3.11 -11.70
C LYS A 69 -10.50 -2.30 -11.03
N ALA A 70 -10.22 -2.59 -9.76
CA ALA A 70 -9.17 -1.92 -9.01
C ALA A 70 -7.77 -2.25 -9.56
N LYS A 71 -7.57 -3.44 -10.13
CA LYS A 71 -6.33 -3.78 -10.86
C LYS A 71 -6.11 -2.90 -12.08
N ILE A 72 -7.15 -2.71 -12.89
CA ILE A 72 -7.09 -1.83 -14.07
C ILE A 72 -6.82 -0.38 -13.66
N THR A 73 -7.37 0.06 -12.53
CA THR A 73 -7.03 1.39 -11.99
C THR A 73 -5.57 1.44 -11.55
N ALA A 74 -5.09 0.44 -10.79
CA ALA A 74 -3.71 0.38 -10.32
C ALA A 74 -2.69 0.36 -11.48
N SER A 75 -2.96 -0.34 -12.57
CA SER A 75 -2.06 -0.40 -13.73
C SER A 75 -1.93 0.94 -14.47
N LYS A 76 -2.80 1.91 -14.19
CA LYS A 76 -2.76 3.27 -14.74
C LYS A 76 -2.07 4.27 -13.82
N ILE A 77 -1.67 3.86 -12.61
CA ILE A 77 -1.01 4.74 -11.65
C ILE A 77 0.49 4.76 -11.95
N ASP A 78 1.00 5.93 -12.31
CA ASP A 78 2.41 6.13 -12.62
C ASP A 78 3.31 5.74 -11.43
N GLY A 79 4.38 5.00 -11.73
CA GLY A 79 5.38 4.59 -10.76
C GLY A 79 4.97 3.45 -9.82
N LEU A 80 3.68 3.13 -9.69
CA LEU A 80 3.20 2.09 -8.77
C LEU A 80 3.80 0.71 -9.10
N ALA A 81 3.69 0.30 -10.36
CA ALA A 81 4.23 -0.98 -10.83
C ALA A 81 5.74 -1.09 -10.61
N LYS A 82 6.48 -0.03 -10.96
CA LYS A 82 7.94 0.02 -10.79
C LYS A 82 8.33 -0.11 -9.33
N ARG A 83 7.70 0.68 -8.44
CA ARG A 83 8.00 0.66 -7.01
C ARG A 83 7.73 -0.71 -6.38
N LEU A 84 6.60 -1.35 -6.74
CA LEU A 84 6.29 -2.69 -6.26
C LEU A 84 7.31 -3.73 -6.76
N LEU A 85 7.79 -3.62 -8.00
CA LEU A 85 8.86 -4.50 -8.50
C LEU A 85 10.18 -4.29 -7.76
N ASP A 86 10.55 -3.05 -7.44
CA ASP A 86 11.75 -2.75 -6.64
C ASP A 86 11.63 -3.36 -5.23
N LEU A 87 10.46 -3.23 -4.60
CA LEU A 87 10.17 -3.81 -3.29
C LEU A 87 10.14 -5.35 -3.30
N CYS A 88 9.79 -5.99 -4.42
CA CYS A 88 9.93 -7.45 -4.57
C CYS A 88 11.39 -7.92 -4.48
N GLN A 89 12.34 -7.05 -4.82
CA GLN A 89 13.76 -7.37 -4.85
C GLN A 89 14.45 -7.03 -3.52
N ASN A 90 13.76 -6.31 -2.62
CA ASN A 90 14.30 -5.94 -1.31
C ASN A 90 14.23 -7.12 -0.32
N SER A 91 15.29 -7.91 -0.26
CA SER A 91 15.43 -9.05 0.66
C SER A 91 15.60 -8.65 2.14
N LEU A 92 15.82 -7.36 2.45
CA LEU A 92 15.98 -6.87 3.82
C LEU A 92 14.63 -6.64 4.52
N ASN A 93 13.51 -6.61 3.79
CA ASN A 93 12.16 -6.49 4.34
C ASN A 93 11.25 -7.58 3.76
N SER A 94 11.37 -8.79 4.31
CA SER A 94 10.61 -9.97 3.86
C SER A 94 9.09 -9.76 3.91
N SER A 95 8.58 -9.00 4.87
CA SER A 95 7.16 -8.69 5.00
C SER A 95 6.66 -7.88 3.80
N THR A 96 7.35 -6.78 3.47
CA THR A 96 7.03 -5.99 2.27
C THR A 96 7.18 -6.82 1.01
N GLN A 97 8.25 -7.60 0.93
CA GLN A 97 8.55 -8.45 -0.23
C GLN A 97 7.40 -9.41 -0.53
N ILE A 98 6.80 -10.05 0.48
CA ILE A 98 5.67 -10.96 0.31
C ILE A 98 4.45 -10.25 -0.30
N TYR A 99 4.11 -9.05 0.18
CA TYR A 99 2.98 -8.28 -0.36
C TYR A 99 3.24 -7.83 -1.79
N ALA A 100 4.45 -7.35 -2.06
CA ALA A 100 4.86 -6.93 -3.40
C ALA A 100 4.84 -8.10 -4.40
N ILE A 101 5.32 -9.28 -4.01
CA ILE A 101 5.30 -10.48 -4.87
C ILE A 101 3.87 -10.91 -5.20
N LYS A 102 2.96 -10.86 -4.21
CA LYS A 102 1.54 -11.16 -4.45
C LYS A 102 0.89 -10.19 -5.43
N LEU A 103 1.41 -8.97 -5.52
CA LEU A 103 0.98 -7.94 -6.47
C LEU A 103 1.60 -8.09 -7.86
N LYS A 104 2.74 -8.79 -7.99
CA LYS A 104 3.49 -8.94 -9.25
C LYS A 104 2.65 -9.39 -10.45
N PRO A 105 1.71 -10.36 -10.34
CA PRO A 105 0.87 -10.77 -11.49
C PRO A 105 -0.09 -9.68 -12.00
N TYR A 106 -0.21 -8.56 -11.29
CA TYR A 106 -1.16 -7.48 -11.62
C TYR A 106 -0.49 -6.25 -12.24
N LEU A 107 0.84 -6.31 -12.44
CA LEU A 107 1.67 -5.18 -12.86
C LEU A 107 2.46 -5.46 -14.16
N VAL A 108 2.19 -6.62 -14.80
CA VAL A 108 2.79 -7.06 -16.07
C VAL A 108 1.73 -7.14 -17.14
#